data_AF-A0A5J5AG99-F1
#
_entry.id   AF-A0A5J5AG99-F1
#
_cell.length_a   1.000
_cell.length_b   1.000
_cell.length_c   1.000
_cell.angle_alpha   90.00
_cell.angle_beta   90.00
_cell.angle_gamma   90.00
#
_symmetry.space_group_name_H-M   'P 1'
#
loop_
_entity.id
_entity.type
_entity.pdbx_description
1 polymer ?
#
loop_
_entity_poly.entity_id
_entity_poly.type
_entity_poly.pdbx_seq_one_letter_code
_entity_poly.pdbx_strand_id
1 'polypeptide(L)'
;MYVTRPRSLYKKFPSSLSTPPDGPNSGFLVLQEESKNPDCLGLFKKFNLVGLPFPQNKKLTLRHEGFEDVFFIPVLDQPLSSNRYYVIHSNGFGEAYTCSKEEDKITCCFCSCVQEVVSRPLNPYNIYQQFEIVPYGPGGLCFYAKSVAPDGYPPYVLRRKPWDVDTNTPKNYELGEAPGLDTALRARLPKFNFPQDF
;
A
#
# COMPACT_ATOMS: atom_id res chain seq x y z
N MET A 1 1.66 -6.08 -12.68
CA MET A 1 0.53 -6.95 -12.29
C MET A 1 0.62 -7.24 -10.81
N TYR A 2 -0.49 -7.14 -10.07
CA TYR A 2 -0.51 -7.49 -8.65
C TYR A 2 -0.97 -8.91 -8.42
N VAL A 3 -0.40 -9.52 -7.38
CA VAL A 3 -0.77 -10.84 -6.88
C VAL A 3 -1.28 -10.67 -5.45
N THR A 4 -2.42 -11.24 -5.13
CA THR A 4 -2.96 -11.13 -3.77
C THR A 4 -2.49 -12.27 -2.90
N ARG A 5 -2.23 -11.98 -1.62
CA ARG A 5 -1.93 -12.96 -0.58
C ARG A 5 -2.70 -12.63 0.69
N PRO A 6 -3.19 -13.63 1.44
CA PRO A 6 -3.86 -13.39 2.70
C PRO A 6 -2.87 -12.90 3.76
N ARG A 7 -3.31 -12.00 4.64
CA ARG A 7 -2.45 -11.46 5.71
C ARG A 7 -2.02 -12.54 6.70
N SER A 8 -2.85 -13.56 6.93
CA SER A 8 -2.50 -14.70 7.81
C SER A 8 -1.26 -15.46 7.34
N LEU A 9 -1.01 -15.53 6.04
CA LEU A 9 0.17 -16.18 5.47
C LEU A 9 1.45 -15.54 5.98
N TYR A 10 1.53 -14.21 6.02
CA TYR A 10 2.71 -13.49 6.51
C TYR A 10 2.87 -13.57 8.03
N LYS A 11 1.76 -13.71 8.77
CA LYS A 11 1.83 -13.97 10.22
C LYS A 11 2.41 -15.35 10.51
N LYS A 12 2.02 -16.36 9.72
CA LYS A 12 2.50 -17.74 9.86
C LYS A 12 3.94 -17.91 9.34
N PHE A 13 4.28 -17.21 8.26
CA PHE A 13 5.58 -17.28 7.60
C PHE A 13 6.15 -15.87 7.34
N PRO A 14 6.75 -15.22 8.37
CA PRO A 14 7.28 -13.86 8.23
C PRO A 14 8.37 -13.72 7.16
N SER A 15 9.15 -14.79 6.92
CA SER A 15 10.16 -14.82 5.86
C SER A 15 9.59 -14.55 4.47
N SER A 16 8.32 -14.91 4.22
CA SER A 16 7.64 -14.67 2.94
C SER A 16 7.47 -13.18 2.62
N LEU A 17 7.59 -12.27 3.60
CA LEU A 17 7.61 -10.83 3.35
C LEU A 17 8.84 -10.38 2.55
N SER A 18 9.92 -11.16 2.57
CA SER A 18 11.18 -10.85 1.87
C SER A 18 11.24 -11.45 0.47
N THR A 19 10.26 -12.27 0.08
CA THR A 19 10.20 -12.86 -1.25
C THR A 19 9.88 -11.79 -2.30
N PRO A 20 10.69 -11.63 -3.36
CA PRO A 20 10.39 -10.69 -4.42
C PRO A 20 9.20 -11.17 -5.28
N PRO A 21 8.52 -10.26 -5.98
CA PRO A 21 7.50 -10.62 -6.98
C PRO A 21 8.07 -11.46 -8.14
N ASP A 22 7.23 -12.29 -8.77
CA ASP A 22 7.64 -13.29 -9.78
C ASP A 22 8.10 -12.70 -11.14
N GLY A 23 7.97 -11.39 -11.35
CA GLY A 23 8.37 -10.75 -12.60
C GLY A 23 8.47 -9.23 -12.54
N PRO A 24 8.93 -8.59 -13.62
CA PRO A 24 9.05 -7.14 -13.68
C PRO A 24 7.68 -6.45 -13.68
N ASN A 25 7.64 -5.23 -13.15
CA ASN A 25 6.43 -4.44 -12.93
C ASN A 25 5.34 -5.24 -12.18
N SER A 26 5.73 -6.11 -11.24
CA SER A 26 4.79 -6.91 -10.46
C SER A 26 4.90 -6.64 -8.97
N GLY A 27 3.86 -6.97 -8.20
CA GLY A 27 3.80 -6.64 -6.79
C GLY A 27 2.78 -7.47 -6.03
N PHE A 28 2.73 -7.28 -4.72
CA PHE A 28 1.80 -7.98 -3.84
C PHE A 28 0.69 -7.04 -3.35
N LEU A 29 -0.52 -7.59 -3.22
CA LEU A 29 -1.60 -7.00 -2.44
C LEU A 29 -1.92 -7.95 -1.30
N VAL A 30 -2.29 -7.38 -0.15
CA VAL A 30 -2.55 -8.10 1.08
C VAL A 30 -4.04 -8.04 1.38
N LEU A 31 -4.66 -9.21 1.53
CA LEU A 31 -6.06 -9.33 1.89
C LEU A 31 -6.18 -9.57 3.40
N GLN A 32 -6.91 -8.70 4.08
CA GLN A 32 -7.36 -8.94 5.44
C GLN A 32 -8.57 -9.88 5.39
N GLU A 33 -8.37 -11.12 5.82
CA GLU A 33 -9.45 -12.09 5.99
C GLU A 33 -10.40 -11.62 7.09
N GLU A 34 -11.70 -11.74 6.85
CA GLU A 34 -12.71 -11.50 7.89
C GLU A 34 -12.72 -12.69 8.85
N SER A 35 -12.79 -12.41 10.16
CA SER A 35 -12.90 -13.49 11.14
C SER A 35 -14.27 -14.15 11.03
N LYS A 36 -14.30 -15.48 10.91
CA LYS A 36 -15.54 -16.27 10.92
C LYS A 36 -16.36 -16.12 12.21
N ASN A 37 -15.70 -15.67 13.28
CA ASN A 37 -16.37 -15.16 14.47
C ASN A 37 -16.37 -13.63 14.38
N PRO A 38 -17.49 -12.98 13.97
CA PRO A 38 -17.69 -11.60 14.36
C PRO A 38 -17.63 -11.59 15.89
N ASP A 39 -16.87 -10.65 16.45
CA ASP A 39 -16.94 -10.35 17.89
C ASP A 39 -18.44 -10.31 18.25
N CYS A 40 -18.89 -11.11 19.23
CA CYS A 40 -20.30 -11.49 19.49
C CYS A 40 -21.26 -10.34 19.87
N LEU A 41 -20.97 -9.11 19.44
CA LEU A 41 -21.70 -7.89 19.73
C LEU A 41 -22.04 -7.06 18.48
N GLY A 42 -21.74 -7.53 17.26
CA GLY A 42 -22.18 -6.85 16.03
C GLY A 42 -21.62 -5.44 15.80
N LEU A 43 -20.67 -4.99 16.63
CA LEU A 43 -19.87 -3.81 16.35
C LEU A 43 -18.73 -4.21 15.42
N PHE A 44 -18.81 -3.79 14.15
CA PHE A 44 -17.61 -3.61 13.34
C PHE A 44 -16.76 -2.53 13.99
N LYS A 45 -15.99 -2.89 15.02
CA LYS A 45 -15.07 -1.99 15.70
C LYS A 45 -14.07 -1.50 14.67
N LYS A 46 -13.87 -0.19 14.58
CA LYS A 46 -12.67 0.40 13.99
C LYS A 46 -11.49 -0.23 14.71
N PHE A 47 -10.80 -1.17 14.07
CA PHE A 47 -9.60 -1.75 14.63
C PHE A 47 -8.44 -0.81 14.28
N ASN A 48 -7.74 -0.32 15.30
CA ASN A 48 -6.43 0.26 15.09
C ASN A 48 -5.56 -0.84 14.46
N LEU A 49 -5.06 -0.58 13.25
CA LEU A 49 -4.29 -1.52 12.48
C LEU A 49 -2.91 -1.68 13.13
N VAL A 50 -2.63 -2.88 13.63
CA VAL A 50 -1.32 -3.19 14.23
C VAL A 50 -0.37 -3.75 13.17
N GLY A 51 0.77 -3.10 13.01
CA GLY A 51 1.88 -3.56 12.19
C GLY A 51 1.63 -3.61 10.67
N LEU A 52 2.70 -3.95 9.95
CA LEU A 52 2.75 -4.10 8.50
C LEU A 52 2.70 -5.58 8.09
N PRO A 53 2.36 -5.90 6.82
CA PRO A 53 1.92 -4.99 5.77
C PRO A 53 0.45 -4.55 5.94
N PHE A 54 0.14 -3.37 5.41
CA PHE A 54 -1.23 -2.85 5.34
C PHE A 54 -2.10 -3.66 4.37
N PRO A 55 -3.39 -3.90 4.67
CA PRO A 55 -4.31 -4.59 3.77
C PRO A 55 -4.89 -3.66 2.69
N GLN A 56 -5.10 -4.18 1.48
CA GLN A 56 -5.63 -3.44 0.33
C GLN A 56 -7.11 -3.73 0.04
N ASN A 57 -7.72 -4.67 0.75
CA ASN A 57 -9.18 -4.89 0.73
C ASN A 57 -9.93 -4.09 1.82
N LYS A 58 -9.22 -3.22 2.56
CA LYS A 58 -9.79 -2.32 3.56
C LYS A 58 -9.44 -0.88 3.20
N LYS A 59 -10.35 0.03 3.49
CA LYS A 59 -10.11 1.47 3.42
C LYS A 59 -9.36 1.89 4.68
N LEU A 60 -8.27 2.64 4.52
CA LEU A 60 -7.44 3.07 5.63
C LEU A 60 -7.68 4.55 5.94
N THR A 61 -7.91 4.86 7.21
CA THR A 61 -8.08 6.24 7.67
C THR A 61 -6.91 6.61 8.57
N LEU A 62 -6.11 7.59 8.15
CA LEU A 62 -5.04 8.16 8.96
C LEU A 62 -5.64 9.02 10.06
N ARG A 63 -5.29 8.74 11.32
CA ARG A 63 -5.70 9.52 12.49
C ARG A 63 -4.51 10.29 13.07
N HIS A 64 -4.65 11.61 13.12
CA HIS A 64 -3.78 12.50 13.90
C HIS A 64 -4.57 13.71 14.44
N GLU A 65 -4.73 14.76 13.63
CA GLU A 65 -5.56 15.95 13.92
C GLU A 65 -6.77 16.08 12.97
N GLY A 66 -6.92 15.10 12.09
CA GLY A 66 -8.00 14.95 11.14
C GLY A 66 -8.11 13.48 10.73
N PHE A 67 -9.02 13.23 9.80
CA PHE A 67 -9.26 11.91 9.23
C PHE A 67 -9.02 12.00 7.73
N GLU A 68 -7.93 11.39 7.27
CA GLU A 68 -7.62 11.33 5.85
C GLU A 68 -7.74 9.89 5.37
N ASP A 69 -8.61 9.68 4.40
CA ASP A 69 -8.91 8.37 3.89
C ASP A 69 -8.04 8.05 2.66
N VAL A 70 -7.20 7.03 2.78
CA VAL A 70 -6.16 6.69 1.80
C VAL A 70 -6.10 5.19 1.50
N PHE A 71 -5.49 4.87 0.37
CA PHE A 71 -5.05 3.52 0.04
C PHE A 71 -3.53 3.47 0.00
N PHE A 72 -2.95 2.52 0.74
CA PHE A 72 -1.53 2.21 0.66
C PHE A 72 -1.35 1.03 -0.29
N ILE A 73 -0.76 1.28 -1.46
CA ILE A 73 -0.49 0.25 -2.46
C ILE A 73 1.01 -0.09 -2.43
N PRO A 74 1.43 -1.34 -2.15
CA PRO A 74 2.83 -1.71 -2.14
C PRO A 74 3.52 -1.39 -3.47
N VAL A 75 4.75 -0.89 -3.40
CA VAL A 75 5.51 -0.52 -4.60
C VAL A 75 5.82 -1.75 -5.45
N LEU A 76 5.79 -1.59 -6.78
CA LEU A 76 6.15 -2.65 -7.73
C LEU A 76 7.62 -3.04 -7.61
N ASP A 77 7.94 -4.28 -7.97
CA ASP A 77 9.30 -4.82 -8.01
C ASP A 77 10.02 -4.78 -6.66
N GLN A 78 9.26 -4.69 -5.56
CA GLN A 78 9.77 -4.69 -4.20
C GLN A 78 9.07 -5.77 -3.37
N PRO A 79 9.81 -6.43 -2.45
CA PRO A 79 9.19 -7.31 -1.47
C PRO A 79 8.40 -6.47 -0.45
N LEU A 80 7.41 -7.08 0.21
CA LEU A 80 6.58 -6.39 1.22
C LEU A 80 7.39 -5.92 2.44
N SER A 81 8.48 -6.61 2.76
CA SER A 81 9.44 -6.23 3.81
C SER A 81 10.13 -4.89 3.57
N SER A 82 10.12 -4.37 2.32
CA SER A 82 10.60 -3.02 2.03
C SER A 82 9.75 -1.93 2.70
N ASN A 83 8.50 -2.26 3.05
CA ASN A 83 7.51 -1.32 3.60
C ASN A 83 7.32 -0.07 2.74
N ARG A 84 7.53 -0.19 1.42
CA ARG A 84 7.37 0.91 0.47
C ARG A 84 5.98 0.89 -0.15
N TYR A 85 5.33 2.03 -0.15
CA TYR A 85 3.96 2.20 -0.65
C TYR A 85 3.82 3.45 -1.51
N TYR A 86 2.97 3.37 -2.52
CA TYR A 86 2.25 4.52 -3.06
C TYR A 86 1.07 4.83 -2.15
N VAL A 87 0.84 6.10 -1.84
CA VAL A 87 -0.31 6.53 -1.06
C VAL A 87 -1.29 7.24 -1.98
N ILE A 88 -2.49 6.70 -2.12
CA ILE A 88 -3.52 7.19 -3.05
C ILE A 88 -4.69 7.77 -2.26
N HIS A 89 -5.20 8.93 -2.67
CA HIS A 89 -6.42 9.48 -2.11
C HIS A 89 -7.62 8.57 -2.40
N SER A 90 -8.50 8.41 -1.42
CA SER A 90 -9.74 7.65 -1.60
C SER A 90 -10.87 8.44 -2.27
N ASN A 91 -10.60 9.66 -2.76
CA ASN A 91 -11.56 10.54 -3.42
C ASN A 91 -12.02 10.04 -4.81
N GLY A 92 -11.44 8.96 -5.32
CA GLY A 92 -11.84 8.30 -6.58
C GLY A 92 -11.12 8.81 -7.82
N PHE A 93 -10.25 9.82 -7.72
CA PHE A 93 -9.53 10.39 -8.87
C PHE A 93 -8.23 9.66 -9.21
N GLY A 94 -7.83 8.65 -8.41
CA GLY A 94 -6.61 7.88 -8.66
C GLY A 94 -5.32 8.70 -8.46
N GLU A 95 -5.39 9.74 -7.64
CA GLU A 95 -4.27 10.63 -7.39
C GLU A 95 -3.40 10.12 -6.23
N ALA A 96 -2.10 10.08 -6.46
CA ALA A 96 -1.07 9.73 -5.51
C ALA A 96 -0.48 10.97 -4.84
N TYR A 97 -0.26 10.85 -3.54
CA TYR A 97 0.57 11.80 -2.79
C TYR A 97 1.97 11.84 -3.39
N THR A 98 2.51 13.05 -3.51
CA THR A 98 3.84 13.29 -4.08
C THR A 98 4.64 14.15 -3.11
N CYS A 99 5.89 13.77 -2.88
CA CYS A 99 6.81 14.58 -2.10
C CYS A 99 7.09 15.91 -2.81
N SER A 100 7.18 16.98 -2.03
CA SER A 100 7.83 18.23 -2.44
C SER A 100 9.33 18.07 -2.44
N LYS A 101 10.02 18.98 -3.11
CA LYS A 101 11.48 19.08 -3.13
C LYS A 101 11.95 20.33 -2.40
N GLU A 102 13.26 20.47 -2.22
CA GLU A 102 13.88 21.69 -1.69
C GLU A 102 13.49 22.94 -2.48
N GLU A 103 13.41 22.82 -3.81
CA GLU A 103 12.99 23.88 -4.73
C GLU A 103 11.55 24.35 -4.49
N ASP A 104 10.70 23.52 -3.88
CA ASP A 104 9.31 23.84 -3.54
C ASP A 104 9.17 24.48 -2.14
N LYS A 105 10.28 24.76 -1.44
CA LYS A 105 10.24 25.44 -0.15
C LYS A 105 9.99 26.93 -0.34
N ILE A 106 8.93 27.42 0.28
CA ILE A 106 8.64 28.84 0.39
C ILE A 106 9.18 29.33 1.74
N THR A 107 9.98 30.39 1.72
CA THR A 107 10.37 31.07 2.96
C THR A 107 9.17 31.89 3.44
N CYS A 108 8.60 31.56 4.60
CA CYS A 108 7.49 32.33 5.18
C CYS A 108 7.78 32.63 6.65
N CYS A 109 7.88 33.93 6.99
CA CYS A 109 7.94 34.47 8.35
C CYS A 109 8.86 33.72 9.34
N PHE A 110 10.18 33.89 9.19
CA PHE A 110 11.24 33.27 10.02
C PHE A 110 11.29 31.73 10.04
N CYS A 111 10.47 31.05 9.23
CA CYS A 111 10.42 29.60 9.12
C CYS A 111 10.55 29.16 7.64
N SER A 112 11.24 28.04 7.40
CA SER A 112 11.19 27.35 6.10
C SER A 112 9.90 26.54 6.02
N CYS A 113 8.95 26.93 5.19
CA CYS A 113 7.71 26.19 4.96
C CYS A 113 7.82 25.42 3.65
N VAL A 114 7.44 24.16 3.66
CA VAL A 114 7.45 23.33 2.45
C VAL A 114 6.05 23.44 1.83
N GLN A 115 5.94 23.89 0.58
CA GLN A 115 4.65 23.96 -0.10
C GLN A 115 4.08 22.55 -0.28
N GLU A 116 2.81 22.36 0.04
CA GLU A 116 2.14 21.10 -0.27
C GLU A 116 1.96 20.96 -1.78
N VAL A 117 2.55 19.92 -2.34
CA VAL A 117 2.31 19.55 -3.73
C VAL A 117 0.94 18.88 -3.79
N VAL A 118 0.05 19.43 -4.62
CA VAL A 118 -1.25 18.81 -4.95
C VAL A 118 -0.99 17.39 -5.43
N SER A 119 -1.85 16.46 -5.00
CA SER A 119 -1.82 15.07 -5.44
C SER A 119 -1.82 15.00 -6.97
N ARG A 120 -1.07 14.04 -7.52
CA ARG A 120 -0.89 13.90 -8.98
C ARG A 120 -1.31 12.50 -9.41
N PRO A 121 -1.66 12.26 -10.67
CA PRO A 121 -1.88 10.91 -11.16
C PRO A 121 -0.71 9.98 -10.79
N LEU A 122 -1.04 8.74 -10.40
CA LEU A 122 -0.03 7.75 -10.04
C LEU A 122 0.92 7.50 -11.21
N ASN A 123 2.22 7.71 -10.99
CA ASN A 123 3.30 7.31 -11.85
C ASN A 123 4.20 6.32 -11.08
N PRO A 124 4.13 5.01 -11.38
CA PRO A 124 4.89 4.00 -10.65
C PRO A 124 6.40 4.23 -10.61
N TYR A 125 6.95 4.90 -11.63
CA TYR A 125 8.39 5.18 -11.77
C TYR A 125 8.82 6.46 -11.04
N ASN A 126 7.88 7.24 -10.52
CA ASN A 126 8.19 8.46 -9.79
C ASN A 126 8.55 8.14 -8.32
N ILE A 127 9.84 8.19 -8.00
CA ILE A 127 10.34 7.92 -6.64
C ILE A 127 9.78 8.88 -5.58
N TYR A 128 9.35 10.10 -5.97
CA TYR A 128 8.74 11.06 -5.05
C TYR A 128 7.30 10.69 -4.65
N GLN A 129 6.67 9.73 -5.35
CA GLN A 129 5.37 9.16 -4.96
C GLN A 129 5.50 7.90 -4.11
N GLN A 130 6.73 7.49 -3.78
CA GLN A 130 7.02 6.30 -2.98
C GLN A 130 7.42 6.71 -1.57
N PHE A 131 6.80 6.04 -0.59
CA PHE A 131 7.01 6.29 0.82
C PHE A 131 7.39 5.01 1.54
N GLU A 132 8.43 5.07 2.36
CA GLU A 132 8.73 4.01 3.33
C GLU A 132 7.91 4.26 4.59
N ILE A 133 7.09 3.28 4.98
CA ILE A 133 6.30 3.34 6.20
C ILE A 133 7.05 2.64 7.33
N VAL A 134 7.26 3.37 8.41
CA VAL A 134 8.05 2.90 9.55
C VAL A 134 7.15 2.80 10.78
N PRO A 135 7.02 1.61 11.39
CA PRO A 135 6.35 1.46 12.67
C PRO A 135 7.00 2.32 13.76
N TYR A 136 6.19 2.88 14.65
CA TYR A 136 6.62 3.75 15.73
C TYR A 136 5.91 3.41 17.03
N GLY A 137 6.61 3.62 18.14
CA GLY A 137 6.07 3.37 19.48
C GLY A 137 5.92 1.89 19.84
N PRO A 138 5.47 1.60 21.07
CA PRO A 138 5.29 0.24 21.54
C PRO A 138 4.19 -0.49 20.76
N GLY A 139 4.48 -1.75 20.38
CA GLY A 139 3.50 -2.64 19.75
C GLY A 139 3.20 -2.36 18.27
N GLY A 140 3.86 -1.39 17.62
CA GLY A 140 3.65 -1.11 16.19
C GLY A 140 2.23 -0.63 15.86
N LEU A 141 1.65 0.15 16.78
CA LEU A 141 0.31 0.74 16.66
C LEU A 141 0.34 2.05 15.87
N CYS A 142 1.45 2.77 15.96
CA CYS A 142 1.67 4.02 15.27
C CYS A 142 2.65 3.86 14.11
N PHE A 143 2.65 4.81 13.19
CA PHE A 143 3.55 4.83 12.05
C PHE A 143 4.00 6.25 11.71
N TYR A 144 4.99 6.33 10.85
CA TYR A 144 5.29 7.54 10.09
C TYR A 144 5.81 7.19 8.70
N ALA A 145 5.74 8.15 7.78
CA ALA A 145 6.30 7.99 6.45
C ALA A 145 7.66 8.71 6.32
N LYS A 146 8.56 8.10 5.54
CA LYS A 146 9.74 8.75 4.97
C LYS A 146 9.59 8.81 3.45
N SER A 147 10.18 9.82 2.82
CA SER A 147 10.34 9.79 1.36
C SER A 147 11.36 8.74 0.98
N VAL A 148 11.11 8.00 -0.10
CA VAL A 148 12.14 7.18 -0.74
C VAL A 148 13.11 8.06 -1.54
N ALA A 149 12.67 9.21 -2.03
CA ALA A 149 13.54 10.19 -2.68
C ALA A 149 14.41 10.89 -1.62
N PRO A 150 15.75 10.95 -1.78
CA PRO A 150 16.66 11.51 -0.78
C PRO A 150 16.39 12.97 -0.42
N ASP A 151 15.93 13.75 -1.39
CA ASP A 151 15.58 15.17 -1.29
C ASP A 151 14.06 15.40 -1.19
N GLY A 152 13.29 14.34 -1.06
CA GLY A 152 11.83 14.39 -0.99
C GLY A 152 11.32 14.70 0.41
N TYR A 153 10.43 15.68 0.48
CA TYR A 153 9.67 16.02 1.67
C TYR A 153 8.25 15.47 1.56
N PRO A 154 7.86 14.48 2.38
CA PRO A 154 6.50 13.95 2.35
C PRO A 154 5.46 15.04 2.63
N PRO A 155 4.25 14.93 2.03
CA PRO A 155 3.09 15.75 2.38
C PRO A 155 2.84 15.78 3.89
N TYR A 156 2.27 16.87 4.41
CA TYR A 156 2.19 17.09 5.86
C TYR A 156 1.50 15.93 6.60
N VAL A 157 0.42 15.41 6.03
CA VAL A 157 -0.36 14.29 6.58
C VAL A 157 0.47 13.01 6.75
N LEU A 158 1.48 12.79 5.90
CA LEU A 158 2.37 11.63 5.97
C LEU A 158 3.64 11.91 6.77
N ARG A 159 4.15 13.14 6.73
CA ARG A 159 5.40 13.59 7.37
C ARG A 159 5.27 13.72 8.88
N ARG A 160 4.12 14.16 9.37
CA ARG A 160 3.89 14.37 10.79
C ARG A 160 3.88 13.03 11.53
N LYS A 161 4.49 12.97 12.71
CA LYS A 161 4.70 11.73 13.45
C LYS A 161 4.20 11.87 14.89
N PRO A 162 3.73 10.78 15.51
CA PRO A 162 3.19 9.57 14.88
C PRO A 162 1.77 9.78 14.33
N TRP A 163 1.33 8.91 13.42
CA TRP A 163 -0.10 8.73 13.09
C TRP A 163 -0.52 7.26 13.28
N ASP A 164 -1.78 7.05 13.64
CA ASP A 164 -2.40 5.72 13.72
C ASP A 164 -3.28 5.46 12.50
N VAL A 165 -3.58 4.19 12.23
CA VAL A 165 -4.39 3.79 11.07
C VAL A 165 -5.62 3.02 11.51
N ASP A 166 -6.78 3.45 11.06
CA ASP A 166 -8.01 2.67 11.16
C ASP A 166 -8.27 1.89 9.89
N THR A 167 -8.78 0.68 10.04
CA THR A 167 -9.36 -0.06 8.92
C THR A 167 -10.88 0.03 8.94
N ASN A 168 -11.47 0.34 7.78
CA ASN A 168 -12.90 0.22 7.53
C ASN A 168 -13.14 -0.70 6.33
N THR A 169 -14.14 -1.59 6.42
CA THR A 169 -14.57 -2.38 5.25
C THR A 169 -15.34 -1.47 4.29
N PRO A 170 -14.84 -1.22 3.06
CA PRO A 170 -15.58 -0.43 2.09
C PRO A 170 -16.84 -1.17 1.65
N LYS A 171 -17.96 -0.45 1.48
CA LYS A 171 -19.24 -1.03 0.98
C LYS A 171 -19.32 -1.08 -0.55
N ASN A 172 -18.45 -0.34 -1.23
CA ASN A 172 -18.59 -0.01 -2.65
C ASN A 172 -17.51 -0.66 -3.52
N TYR A 173 -16.64 -1.46 -2.90
CA TYR A 173 -15.51 -2.11 -3.56
C TYR A 173 -15.16 -3.41 -2.83
N GLU A 174 -14.85 -4.44 -3.60
CA GLU A 174 -14.38 -5.73 -3.12
C GLU A 174 -13.10 -6.10 -3.86
N LEU A 175 -12.07 -6.49 -3.11
CA LEU A 175 -10.83 -7.03 -3.66
C LEU A 175 -10.77 -8.54 -3.36
N GLY A 176 -10.94 -9.34 -4.40
CA GLY A 176 -10.87 -10.79 -4.33
C GLY A 176 -9.46 -11.35 -4.54
N GLU A 177 -9.38 -12.68 -4.58
CA GLU A 177 -8.13 -13.39 -4.82
C GLU A 177 -7.67 -13.31 -6.29
N ALA A 178 -6.41 -12.97 -6.47
CA ALA A 178 -5.64 -13.05 -7.70
C ALA A 178 -4.36 -13.86 -7.43
N PRO A 179 -4.32 -15.18 -7.71
CA PRO A 179 -3.21 -16.05 -7.33
C PRO A 179 -1.89 -15.70 -8.04
N GLY A 180 -1.99 -14.94 -9.13
CA GLY A 180 -0.87 -14.52 -9.95
C GLY A 180 -0.68 -15.43 -11.13
N LEU A 181 0.56 -15.54 -11.58
CA LEU A 181 0.92 -16.33 -12.74
C LEU A 181 0.90 -17.83 -12.40
N ASP A 182 0.13 -18.62 -13.16
CA ASP A 182 0.20 -20.07 -13.05
C ASP A 182 1.36 -20.62 -13.90
N THR A 183 2.47 -20.91 -13.22
CA THR A 183 3.69 -21.45 -13.82
C THR A 183 3.45 -22.80 -14.49
N ALA A 184 2.56 -23.64 -13.94
CA ALA A 184 2.25 -24.95 -14.50
C ALA A 184 1.44 -24.83 -15.80
N LEU A 185 0.50 -23.88 -15.88
CA LEU A 185 -0.19 -23.57 -17.13
C LEU A 185 0.76 -22.97 -18.17
N ARG A 186 1.66 -22.05 -17.79
CA ARG A 186 2.62 -21.48 -18.73
C ARG A 186 3.66 -22.48 -19.24
N ALA A 187 3.99 -23.50 -18.47
CA ALA A 187 4.87 -24.58 -18.90
C ALA A 187 4.20 -25.52 -19.93
N ARG A 188 2.86 -25.46 -20.10
CA ARG A 188 2.16 -26.27 -21.10
C ARG A 188 2.37 -25.68 -22.48
N LEU A 189 2.95 -26.47 -23.38
CA LEU A 189 3.00 -26.14 -24.80
C LEU A 189 1.58 -26.18 -25.40
N PRO A 190 1.26 -25.29 -26.36
CA PRO A 190 0.01 -25.38 -27.09
C PRO A 190 -0.09 -26.72 -27.82
N LYS A 191 -1.30 -27.29 -27.88
CA LYS A 191 -1.55 -28.52 -28.64
C LYS A 191 -1.49 -28.18 -30.13
N PHE A 192 -0.44 -28.62 -30.80
CA PHE A 192 -0.31 -28.54 -32.25
C PHE A 192 -1.06 -29.71 -32.91
N ASN A 193 -2.38 -29.58 -33.03
CA ASN A 193 -3.17 -30.45 -33.91
C ASN A 193 -3.30 -29.75 -35.26
N PHE A 194 -2.33 -29.95 -36.15
CA PHE A 194 -2.46 -29.51 -37.54
C PHE A 194 -3.31 -30.53 -38.30
N PRO A 195 -4.33 -30.10 -39.07
CA PRO A 195 -5.00 -30.99 -40.03
C PRO A 195 -3.95 -31.49 -41.02
N GLN A 196 -3.88 -32.81 -41.22
CA GLN A 196 -3.18 -33.38 -42.37
C GLN A 196 -4.12 -33.27 -43.56
N ASP A 197 -4.01 -32.16 -44.29
CA ASP A 197 -4.63 -32.05 -45.60
C ASP A 197 -3.82 -32.91 -46.58
N PHE A 198 -4.40 -34.02 -47.05
CA PHE A 198 -3.94 -34.83 -48.18
C PHE A 198 -4.95 -34.72 -49.32
#